data_AF-J2SSC2-F1
#
_entry.id   AF-J2SSC2-F1
#
_cell.length_a   1.000
_cell.length_b   1.000
_cell.length_c   1.000
_cell.angle_alpha   90.00
_cell.angle_beta   90.00
_cell.angle_gamma   90.00
#
_symmetry.space_group_name_H-M   'P 1'
#
loop_
_entity.id
_entity.type
_entity.pdbx_description
1 polymer ?
#
loop_
_entity_poly.entity_id
_entity_poly.type
_entity_poly.pdbx_seq_one_letter_code
_entity_poly.pdbx_strand_id
1 'polypeptide(L)'
;MRAIDWFADAPLQDQVVLRNVIFTRCNDACPQIARKLRKVREALGDKADGISFISLTSDPLRDTPVVLKAYTLKEGNDGPHWFFLTGDKAQTDLGLLTMPVAGR
;
A
#
# COMPACT_ATOMS: atom_id res chain seq x y z
N MET A 1 3.73 4.74 13.30
CA MET A 1 3.76 4.96 11.83
C MET A 1 5.22 4.96 11.45
N ARG A 2 5.67 4.02 10.63
CA ARG A 2 7.07 3.87 10.23
C ARG A 2 7.24 4.55 8.88
N ALA A 3 8.18 5.49 8.78
CA ALA A 3 8.61 6.01 7.48
C ALA A 3 9.46 4.93 6.82
N ILE A 4 9.04 4.47 5.64
CA ILE A 4 9.75 3.45 4.88
C ILE A 4 10.74 4.14 3.95
N ASP A 5 12.03 3.83 4.10
CA ASP A 5 13.06 4.11 3.11
C ASP A 5 12.99 3.01 2.04
N TRP A 6 12.55 3.39 0.85
CA TRP A 6 12.32 2.47 -0.28
C TRP A 6 13.55 1.64 -0.69
N PHE A 7 14.76 2.12 -0.39
CA PHE A 7 16.01 1.43 -0.71
C PHE A 7 16.59 0.66 0.49
N ALA A 8 16.38 1.16 1.71
CA ALA A 8 16.90 0.53 2.92
C ALA A 8 15.93 -0.48 3.57
N ASP A 9 14.62 -0.32 3.40
CA ASP A 9 13.58 -1.27 3.83
C ASP A 9 13.41 -2.45 2.84
N ALA A 10 14.56 -2.93 2.35
CA ALA A 10 14.82 -4.27 1.84
C ALA A 10 14.24 -5.47 2.62
N PRO A 11 13.61 -5.38 3.81
CA PRO A 11 12.69 -6.39 4.38
C PRO A 11 11.61 -6.97 3.45
N LEU A 12 11.37 -6.37 2.29
CA LEU A 12 10.52 -6.94 1.24
C LEU A 12 11.25 -7.88 0.26
N GLN A 13 12.58 -8.03 0.35
CA GLN A 13 13.36 -8.80 -0.63
C GLN A 13 13.06 -10.30 -0.60
N ASP A 14 12.67 -10.85 0.56
CA ASP A 14 12.32 -12.26 0.73
C ASP A 14 10.83 -12.49 1.10
N GLN A 15 10.01 -11.44 1.05
CA GLN A 15 8.58 -11.51 1.34
C GLN A 15 7.76 -11.27 0.07
N VAL A 16 6.68 -12.03 -0.12
CA VAL A 16 5.72 -11.74 -1.19
C VAL A 16 5.01 -10.42 -0.86
N VAL A 17 5.03 -9.48 -1.81
CA VAL A 17 4.41 -8.16 -1.63
C VAL A 17 3.34 -7.94 -2.70
N LEU A 18 2.12 -7.65 -2.26
CA LEU A 18 1.07 -7.16 -3.12
C LEU A 18 1.01 -5.64 -3.02
N ARG A 19 1.20 -4.96 -4.16
CA ARG A 19 1.28 -3.50 -4.21
C ARG A 19 0.17 -2.88 -5.05
N ASN A 20 -0.33 -1.72 -4.63
CA ASN A 20 -1.23 -0.90 -5.43
C ASN A 20 -1.00 0.60 -5.19
N VAL A 21 -1.40 1.39 -6.18
CA VAL A 21 -1.38 2.86 -6.11
C VAL A 21 -2.81 3.37 -5.96
N ILE A 22 -3.01 4.32 -5.05
CA ILE A 22 -4.30 4.94 -4.73
C ILE A 22 -4.16 6.45 -4.59
N PHE A 23 -5.28 7.16 -4.47
CA PHE A 23 -5.32 8.50 -3.87
C PHE A 23 -6.72 8.70 -3.27
N THR A 24 -6.84 9.43 -2.17
CA THR A 24 -8.07 9.41 -1.36
C THR A 24 -9.29 10.07 -2.01
N ARG A 25 -9.09 10.91 -3.04
CA ARG A 25 -10.15 11.58 -3.80
C ARG A 25 -10.68 10.75 -4.99
N CYS A 26 -10.15 9.56 -5.17
CA CYS A 26 -10.55 8.63 -6.23
C CYS A 26 -11.89 7.98 -5.87
N ASN A 27 -12.95 8.31 -6.61
CA ASN A 27 -14.31 7.89 -6.27
C ASN A 27 -14.82 6.65 -7.05
N ASP A 28 -13.98 6.05 -7.90
CA ASP A 28 -14.40 4.92 -8.75
C ASP A 28 -13.45 3.71 -8.61
N ALA A 29 -12.32 3.71 -9.32
CA ALA A 29 -11.43 2.55 -9.37
C ALA A 29 -10.81 2.19 -8.01
N CYS A 30 -10.41 3.18 -7.21
CA CYS A 30 -9.65 2.93 -5.98
C CYS A 30 -10.48 2.21 -4.90
N PRO A 31 -11.76 2.57 -4.64
CA PRO A 31 -12.65 1.77 -3.80
C PRO A 31 -12.88 0.35 -4.34
N GLN A 32 -12.99 0.17 -5.67
CA GLN A 32 -13.15 -1.17 -6.26
C GLN A 32 -11.91 -2.03 -6.03
N ILE A 33 -10.72 -1.47 -6.22
CA ILE A 33 -9.44 -2.14 -5.96
C ILE A 33 -9.34 -2.50 -4.48
N ALA A 34 -9.61 -1.56 -3.57
CA ALA A 34 -9.58 -1.79 -2.13
C ALA A 34 -10.44 -3.00 -1.72
N ARG A 35 -11.68 -3.07 -2.21
CA ARG A 35 -12.57 -4.21 -1.95
C ARG A 35 -12.06 -5.52 -2.53
N LYS A 36 -11.49 -5.50 -3.74
CA LYS A 36 -10.91 -6.71 -4.37
C LYS A 36 -9.72 -7.22 -3.56
N LEU A 37 -8.84 -6.34 -3.10
CA LEU A 37 -7.68 -6.73 -2.29
C LEU A 37 -8.08 -7.32 -0.95
N ARG A 38 -9.13 -6.79 -0.31
CA ARG A 38 -9.69 -7.42 0.89
C ARG A 38 -10.19 -8.83 0.62
N LYS A 39 -10.95 -9.04 -0.46
CA LYS A 39 -11.40 -10.38 -0.87
C LYS A 39 -10.23 -11.34 -1.15
N VAL A 40 -9.14 -10.84 -1.74
CA VAL A 40 -7.92 -11.63 -1.95
C VAL A 40 -7.32 -12.02 -0.60
N ARG A 41 -7.19 -11.09 0.36
CA ARG A 41 -6.69 -11.37 1.70
C ARG A 41 -7.57 -12.41 2.42
N GLU A 42 -8.88 -12.25 2.37
CA GLU A 42 -9.85 -13.20 2.95
C GLU A 42 -9.70 -14.60 2.33
N ALA A 43 -9.59 -14.69 1.00
CA ALA A 43 -9.45 -15.96 0.30
C ALA A 43 -8.11 -16.67 0.58
N LEU A 44 -7.07 -15.94 0.95
CA LEU A 44 -5.77 -16.49 1.31
C LEU A 44 -5.76 -17.11 2.71
N GLY A 45 -6.66 -16.70 3.61
CA GLY A 45 -6.67 -17.15 5.00
C GLY A 45 -5.32 -16.93 5.67
N ASP A 46 -4.82 -17.95 6.39
CA ASP A 46 -3.55 -17.92 7.12
C ASP A 46 -2.33 -17.62 6.22
N LYS A 47 -2.42 -17.92 4.92
CA LYS A 47 -1.33 -17.61 3.97
C LYS A 47 -1.12 -16.10 3.79
N ALA A 48 -2.13 -15.29 4.13
CA ALA A 48 -2.06 -13.84 4.03
C ALA A 48 -1.04 -13.22 4.99
N ASP A 49 -0.61 -13.93 6.03
CA ASP A 49 0.39 -13.44 6.98
C ASP A 49 1.82 -13.51 6.42
N GLY A 50 2.04 -14.34 5.40
CA GLY A 50 3.26 -14.34 4.60
C GLY A 50 3.32 -13.21 3.56
N ILE A 51 2.25 -12.40 3.41
CA ILE A 51 2.12 -11.40 2.34
C ILE A 51 1.98 -10.00 2.93
N SER A 52 2.83 -9.09 2.48
CA SER A 52 2.68 -7.67 2.78
C SER A 52 1.84 -6.98 1.72
N PHE A 53 0.74 -6.34 2.15
CA PHE A 53 -0.12 -5.52 1.31
C PHE A 53 0.31 -4.07 1.45
N ILE A 54 0.74 -3.43 0.36
CA ILE A 54 1.25 -2.06 0.39
C ILE A 54 0.45 -1.19 -0.57
N SER A 55 -0.20 -0.17 -0.03
CA SER A 55 -0.91 0.85 -0.81
C SER A 55 -0.16 2.18 -0.74
N LEU A 56 0.27 2.68 -1.89
CA LEU A 56 0.99 3.95 -2.03
C LEU A 56 0.03 5.03 -2.56
N THR A 57 0.08 6.24 -2.00
CA THR A 57 -0.62 7.38 -2.60
C THR A 57 0.13 7.96 -3.80
N SER A 58 -0.58 8.34 -4.86
CA SER A 58 -0.05 9.18 -5.94
C SER A 58 -0.30 10.69 -5.73
N ASP A 59 -1.01 11.09 -4.67
CA ASP A 59 -1.31 12.49 -4.33
C ASP A 59 -0.80 12.85 -2.91
N PRO A 60 0.51 12.75 -2.64
CA PRO A 60 1.09 12.94 -1.31
C PRO A 60 0.86 14.34 -0.73
N LEU A 61 0.63 15.35 -1.59
CA LEU A 61 0.35 16.72 -1.15
C LEU A 61 -1.00 16.84 -0.42
N ARG A 62 -1.91 15.90 -0.63
CA ARG A 62 -3.26 15.90 -0.03
C ARG A 62 -3.50 14.69 0.86
N ASP A 63 -2.88 13.57 0.51
CA ASP A 63 -2.97 12.32 1.25
C ASP A 63 -1.95 12.30 2.40
N THR A 64 -2.18 13.19 3.37
CA THR A 64 -1.45 13.19 4.64
C THR A 64 -1.67 11.85 5.37
N PRO A 65 -0.78 11.45 6.29
CA PRO A 65 -0.95 10.20 7.05
C PRO A 65 -2.33 10.07 7.73
N VAL A 66 -2.89 11.18 8.21
CA VAL A 66 -4.22 11.21 8.85
C VAL A 66 -5.33 10.96 7.83
N VAL A 67 -5.29 11.65 6.68
CA VAL A 67 -6.29 11.50 5.61
C VAL A 67 -6.23 10.09 5.01
N LEU A 68 -5.03 9.59 4.74
CA LEU A 68 -4.82 8.25 4.22
C LEU A 68 -5.31 7.19 5.20
N LYS A 69 -5.01 7.32 6.50
CA LYS A 69 -5.52 6.39 7.53
C LYS A 69 -7.05 6.39 7.60
N ALA A 70 -7.70 7.55 7.50
CA ALA A 70 -9.16 7.63 7.51
C ALA A 70 -9.77 6.91 6.28
N TYR A 71 -9.17 7.09 5.10
CA TYR A 71 -9.59 6.39 3.88
C TYR A 71 -9.49 4.88 4.04
N THR A 72 -8.42 4.37 4.64
CA THR A 72 -8.16 2.92 4.69
C THR A 72 -9.05 2.20 5.69
N LEU A 73 -9.35 2.86 6.82
CA LEU A 73 -10.38 2.41 7.75
C LEU A 73 -11.75 2.36 7.09
N LYS A 74 -12.12 3.41 6.33
CA LYS A 74 -13.38 3.45 5.57
C LYS A 74 -13.48 2.29 4.58
N GLU A 75 -12.39 1.96 3.88
CA GLU A 75 -12.37 0.87 2.91
C GLU A 75 -12.22 -0.52 3.54
N GLY A 76 -11.97 -0.62 4.86
CA GLY A 76 -11.81 -1.89 5.59
C GLY A 76 -10.49 -2.60 5.33
N ASN A 77 -9.42 -1.83 5.11
CA ASN A 77 -8.09 -2.33 4.81
C ASN A 77 -7.11 -1.97 5.96
N ASP A 78 -7.36 -2.43 7.18
CA ASP A 78 -6.59 -2.08 8.37
C ASP A 78 -6.05 -3.33 9.12
N GLY A 79 -6.07 -4.48 8.45
CA GLY A 79 -5.57 -5.74 8.98
C GLY A 79 -4.04 -5.81 9.11
N PRO A 80 -3.52 -6.86 9.78
CA PRO A 80 -2.08 -7.07 9.91
C PRO A 80 -1.43 -7.23 8.53
N HIS A 81 -0.17 -6.81 8.44
CA HIS A 81 0.60 -6.78 7.19
C HIS A 81 0.03 -5.87 6.10
N TRP A 82 -0.88 -4.95 6.42
CA TRP A 82 -1.33 -3.89 5.51
C TRP A 82 -0.67 -2.56 5.85
N PHE A 83 0.04 -2.01 4.87
CA PHE A 83 0.79 -0.76 4.99
C PHE A 83 0.28 0.28 3.99
N PHE A 84 0.26 1.52 4.46
CA PHE A 84 -0.13 2.68 3.66
C PHE A 84 0.99 3.68 3.66
N LEU A 85 1.45 4.03 2.46
CA LEU A 85 2.62 4.84 2.25
C LEU A 85 2.24 6.17 1.64
N THR A 86 2.79 7.21 2.23
CA THR A 86 2.77 8.60 1.79
C THR A 86 4.08 9.23 2.25
N GLY A 87 4.51 10.30 1.60
CA GLY A 87 5.80 10.93 1.83
C GLY A 87 5.87 12.25 1.09
N ASP A 88 7.06 12.81 0.90
CA ASP A 88 7.19 13.91 -0.05
C ASP A 88 6.99 13.40 -1.50
N LYS A 89 6.72 14.33 -2.41
CA LYS A 89 6.43 13.98 -3.81
C LYS A 89 7.61 13.28 -4.48
N ALA A 90 8.84 13.69 -4.17
CA ALA A 90 10.04 13.12 -4.79
C ALA A 90 10.23 11.65 -4.38
N GLN A 91 10.06 11.33 -3.10
CA GLN A 91 10.12 9.97 -2.57
C GLN A 91 9.01 9.08 -3.13
N THR A 92 7.79 9.63 -3.25
CA THR A 92 6.64 8.92 -3.81
C THR A 92 6.85 8.58 -5.28
N ASP A 93 7.26 9.57 -6.09
CA ASP A 93 7.51 9.39 -7.51
C ASP A 93 8.69 8.42 -7.74
N LEU A 94 9.75 8.53 -6.94
CA LEU A 94 10.89 7.61 -7.01
C LEU A 94 10.46 6.19 -6.64
N GLY A 95 9.72 6.00 -5.55
CA GLY A 95 9.18 4.71 -5.14
C GLY A 95 8.31 4.06 -6.22
N LEU A 96 7.51 4.83 -6.95
CA LEU A 96 6.74 4.32 -8.09
C LEU A 96 7.61 3.84 -9.26
N LEU A 97 8.75 4.50 -9.50
CA LEU A 97 9.61 4.27 -10.66
C LEU A 97 10.70 3.22 -10.43
N THR A 98 11.23 3.13 -9.21
CA THR A 98 12.41 2.29 -8.91
C THR A 98 12.08 1.03 -8.14
N MET A 99 10.80 0.78 -7.85
CA MET A 99 10.39 -0.40 -7.09
C MET A 99 10.78 -1.70 -7.82
N PRO A 100 11.69 -2.51 -7.27
CA PRO A 100 12.06 -3.78 -7.88
C PRO A 100 10.85 -4.72 -7.84
N VAL A 101 10.45 -5.23 -8.99
CA VAL A 101 9.52 -6.36 -9.08
C VAL A 101 10.30 -7.60 -8.62
N ALA A 102 10.08 -8.02 -7.37
CA ALA A 102 10.58 -9.31 -6.90
C ALA A 102 9.84 -10.42 -7.66
N GLY A 103 10.58 -11.32 -8.31
CA GLY A 103 10.00 -12.44 -9.08
C GLY A 103 10.47 -12.60 -10.53
N ARG A 104 11.65 -12.10 -10.89
CA ARG A 104 12.43 -12.65 -12.00
C ARG A 104 13.75 -13.18 -11.48
#